data_AF-A0A538ISB2-F1
#
_entry.id   AF-A0A538ISB2-F1
#
_cell.length_a   1.000
_cell.length_b   1.000
_cell.length_c   1.000
_cell.angle_alpha   90.00
_cell.angle_beta   90.00
_cell.angle_gamma   90.00
#
_symmetry.space_group_name_H-M   'P 1'
#
loop_
_entity.id
_entity.type
_entity.pdbx_description
1 polymer ?
#
loop_
_entity_poly.entity_id
_entity_poly.type
_entity_poly.pdbx_seq_one_letter_code
_entity_poly.pdbx_strand_id
1 'polypeptide(L)' 'ETYSTAAEMAAQFARGPTVALRAAKMAINRGLEMDLGDGLAFEREVFVNLFATDDQKIGMKSFMEQGPGKAEFVGH' A
#
# COMPACT_ATOMS: atom_id res chain seq x y z
N GLU A 1 19.28 19.36 6.97
CA GLU A 1 19.22 18.51 5.76
C GLU A 1 18.48 17.19 6.01
N THR A 2 18.86 16.39 7.01
CA THR A 2 18.19 15.10 7.29
C THR A 2 16.69 15.21 7.62
N TYR A 3 16.29 16.20 8.42
CA TYR A 3 14.89 16.42 8.79
C TYR A 3 14.01 16.73 7.57
N SER A 4 14.44 17.66 6.71
CA SER A 4 13.68 18.04 5.51
C SER A 4 13.52 16.86 4.55
N THR A 5 14.59 16.10 4.31
CA THR A 5 14.53 14.88 3.48
C THR A 5 13.58 13.83 4.05
N ALA A 6 13.61 13.60 5.37
CA ALA A 6 12.68 12.67 6.02
C ALA A 6 11.22 13.13 5.89
N ALA A 7 10.96 14.43 6.06
CA ALA A 7 9.62 15.00 5.93
C ALA A 7 9.08 14.90 4.49
N GLU A 8 9.92 15.15 3.49
CA GLU A 8 9.57 14.99 2.07
C GLU A 8 9.18 13.55 1.72
N MET A 9 9.96 12.58 2.22
CA MET A 9 9.66 11.16 2.04
C MET A 9 8.34 10.77 2.72
N ALA A 10 8.12 11.21 3.96
CA ALA A 10 6.87 10.96 4.67
C ALA A 10 5.65 11.54 3.95
N ALA A 11 5.78 12.73 3.36
CA ALA A 11 4.71 13.37 2.59
C ALA A 11 4.32 12.59 1.33
N GLN A 12 5.25 11.86 0.71
CA GLN A 12 4.93 10.97 -0.41
C GLN A 12 4.03 9.80 0.02
N PHE A 13 4.32 9.19 1.17
CA PHE A 13 3.48 8.12 1.71
C PHE A 13 2.11 8.63 2.15
N ALA A 14 2.04 9.81 2.74
CA ALA A 14 0.79 10.42 3.21
C ALA A 14 -0.19 10.74 2.07
N ARG A 15 0.32 11.04 0.87
CA ARG A 15 -0.48 11.27 -0.35
C ARG A 15 -0.73 10.00 -1.17
N GLY A 16 -0.14 8.88 -0.78
CA GLY A 16 -0.28 7.60 -1.45
C GLY A 16 -1.51 6.82 -0.98
N PRO A 17 -1.64 5.55 -1.38
CA PRO A 17 -2.74 4.69 -0.97
C PRO A 17 -2.49 4.21 0.47
N THR A 18 -2.87 5.02 1.46
CA THR A 18 -2.47 4.84 2.87
C THR A 18 -2.94 3.51 3.46
N VAL A 19 -4.11 3.00 3.04
CA VAL A 19 -4.62 1.68 3.44
C VAL A 19 -3.72 0.56 2.90
N ALA A 20 -3.29 0.66 1.64
CA ALA A 20 -2.37 -0.30 1.03
C ALA A 20 -0.98 -0.26 1.68
N LEU A 21 -0.46 0.94 1.98
CA LEU A 21 0.81 1.10 2.70
C LEU A 21 0.75 0.49 4.11
N ARG A 22 -0.37 0.68 4.82
CA ARG A 22 -0.62 0.04 6.11
C ARG A 22 -0.66 -1.48 5.97
N ALA A 23 -1.39 -2.02 5.00
CA ALA A 23 -1.49 -3.45 4.76
C ALA A 23 -0.12 -4.07 4.46
N ALA A 24 0.67 -3.45 3.58
CA ALA A 24 2.03 -3.88 3.27
C ALA A 24 2.93 -3.90 4.52
N LYS A 25 2.87 -2.84 5.35
CA LYS A 25 3.63 -2.80 6.61
C LYS A 25 3.18 -3.90 7.59
N MET A 26 1.89 -4.19 7.65
CA MET A 26 1.35 -5.26 8.49
C MET A 26 1.80 -6.65 8.00
N ALA A 27 1.73 -6.90 6.70
CA ALA A 27 2.22 -8.12 6.05
C ALA A 27 3.69 -8.38 6.38
N ILE A 28 4.55 -7.38 6.17
CA ILE A 28 5.99 -7.49 6.44
C ILE A 28 6.24 -7.76 7.93
N ASN A 29 5.67 -6.95 8.82
CA ASN A 29 5.96 -7.07 10.25
C ASN A 29 5.48 -8.40 10.84
N ARG A 30 4.27 -8.84 10.47
CA ARG A 30 3.70 -10.09 11.03
C ARG A 30 4.21 -11.33 10.31
N GLY A 31 4.43 -11.27 9.00
CA GLY A 31 4.95 -12.39 8.23
C GLY A 31 6.34 -12.83 8.70
N LEU A 32 7.16 -11.91 9.22
CA LEU A 32 8.47 -12.24 9.81
C LEU A 32 8.37 -13.07 11.11
N GLU A 33 7.22 -13.07 11.77
CA GLU A 33 6.95 -13.81 13.01
C GLU A 33 6.20 -15.13 12.75
N MET A 34 5.91 -15.45 11.49
CA MET A 34 5.11 -16.61 11.06
C MET A 34 5.96 -17.61 10.27
N ASP A 35 5.51 -18.85 10.15
CA ASP A 35 6.04 -19.74 9.11
C ASP A 35 5.60 -19.26 7.72
N LEU A 36 6.26 -19.77 6.69
CA LEU A 36 6.02 -19.36 5.31
C LEU A 36 4.56 -19.58 4.85
N GLY A 37 3.94 -20.68 5.28
CA GLY A 37 2.56 -21.00 4.87
C GLY A 37 1.56 -20.02 5.46
N ASP A 38 1.66 -19.79 6.76
CA ASP A 38 0.81 -18.84 7.47
C ASP A 38 1.07 -17.40 7.03
N GLY A 39 2.32 -17.03 6.79
CA GLY A 39 2.70 -15.73 6.23
C GLY A 39 2.05 -15.47 4.87
N LEU A 40 2.15 -16.42 3.93
CA LEU A 40 1.51 -16.31 2.62
C LEU A 40 -0.02 -16.25 2.70
N ALA A 41 -0.62 -16.97 3.66
CA ALA A 41 -2.06 -16.90 3.89
C ALA A 41 -2.48 -15.52 4.41
N PHE A 42 -1.72 -14.96 5.35
CA PHE A 42 -1.95 -13.63 5.90
C PHE A 42 -1.76 -12.53 4.84
N GLU A 43 -0.69 -12.60 4.03
CA GLU A 43 -0.45 -11.69 2.91
C GLU A 43 -1.62 -11.67 1.92
N ARG A 44 -2.15 -12.86 1.59
CA ARG A 44 -3.33 -12.98 0.71
C ARG A 44 -4.55 -12.31 1.32
N GLU A 45 -4.81 -12.52 2.61
CA GLU A 45 -5.96 -11.92 3.30
C GLU A 45 -5.90 -10.39 3.26
N VAL A 46 -4.76 -9.81 3.67
CA VAL A 46 -4.62 -8.34 3.68
C VAL A 46 -4.64 -7.75 2.28
N PHE A 47 -4.14 -8.48 1.27
CA PHE A 47 -4.21 -8.07 -0.13
C PHE A 47 -5.65 -8.07 -0.66
N VAL A 48 -6.43 -9.12 -0.40
CA VAL A 48 -7.84 -9.20 -0.83
C VAL A 48 -8.66 -8.08 -0.20
N ASN A 49 -8.41 -7.74 1.06
CA ASN A 49 -9.10 -6.65 1.74
C ASN A 49 -8.91 -5.28 1.05
N LEU A 50 -7.81 -5.07 0.31
CA LEU A 50 -7.59 -3.84 -0.45
C LEU A 50 -8.60 -3.66 -1.59
N PHE A 51 -9.19 -4.72 -2.13
CA PHE A 51 -10.19 -4.59 -3.20
C PHE A 51 -11.49 -3.91 -2.77
N ALA A 52 -11.68 -3.72 -1.46
CA ALA A 52 -12.78 -2.92 -0.93
C ALA A 52 -12.51 -1.41 -0.93
N THR A 53 -11.25 -0.98 -1.08
CA THR A 53 -10.86 0.44 -1.01
C THR A 53 -11.11 1.17 -2.34
N ASP A 54 -11.26 2.48 -2.30
CA ASP A 54 -11.39 3.28 -3.51
C ASP A 54 -10.03 3.45 -4.19
N ASP A 55 -8.96 3.56 -3.41
CA ASP A 55 -7.58 3.60 -3.91
C ASP A 55 -7.22 2.41 -4.80
N GLN A 56 -7.71 1.21 -4.47
CA GLN A 56 -7.46 0.03 -5.29
C GLN A 56 -8.12 0.16 -6.67
N LYS A 57 -9.37 0.65 -6.72
CA LYS A 57 -10.08 0.88 -7.98
C LYS A 57 -9.44 1.98 -8.80
N ILE A 58 -9.06 3.10 -8.15
CA ILE A 58 -8.38 4.22 -8.79
C ILE A 58 -7.06 3.78 -9.38
N GLY A 59 -6.23 3.07 -8.60
CA GLY A 59 -4.93 2.57 -9.02
C GLY A 59 -5.04 1.66 -10.25
N MET A 60 -5.94 0.68 -10.23
CA MET A 60 -6.13 -0.21 -11.37
C MET A 60 -6.66 0.52 -12.60
N LYS A 61 -7.66 1.39 -12.44
CA LYS A 61 -8.23 2.18 -13.54
C LYS A 61 -7.16 3.06 -14.18
N SER A 62 -6.45 3.85 -13.37
CA SER A 62 -5.39 4.73 -13.86
C SER A 62 -4.27 3.95 -14.54
N PHE A 63 -3.88 2.80 -14.00
CA PHE A 63 -2.86 1.95 -14.63
C PHE A 63 -3.29 1.47 -16.03
N MET A 64 -4.55 1.04 -16.19
CA MET A 64 -5.07 0.60 -17.49
C MET A 64 -5.20 1.76 -18.49
N GLU A 65 -5.63 2.93 -18.04
CA GLU A 65 -5.92 4.08 -18.91
C GLU A 65 -4.66 4.88 -19.27
N GLN A 66 -3.71 5.01 -18.33
CA GLN A 66 -2.63 5.98 -18.40
C GLN A 66 -1.25 5.38 -18.11
N GLY A 67 -1.19 4.10 -17.70
CA GLY A 67 0.04 3.44 -17.29
C GLY A 67 0.45 3.75 -15.84
N PRO A 68 1.65 3.30 -15.43
CA PRO A 68 2.09 3.38 -14.03
C PRO A 68 2.34 4.82 -13.55
N GLY A 69 2.05 5.06 -12.26
CA GLY A 69 2.44 6.28 -11.56
C GLY A 69 1.58 7.52 -11.85
N LYS A 70 0.41 7.34 -12.46
CA LYS A 70 -0.54 8.44 -12.78
C LYS A 70 -1.75 8.51 -11.84
N ALA A 71 -1.89 7.56 -10.93
CA ALA A 71 -3.02 7.49 -10.01
C ALA A 71 -2.92 8.57 -8.91
N GLU A 72 -4.04 9.20 -8.60
CA GLU A 72 -4.18 10.10 -7.45
C GLU A 72 -5.01 9.40 -6.37
N PHE A 73 -4.37 9.08 -5.25
CA PHE A 73 -4.97 8.32 -4.17
C PHE A 73 -5.64 9.24 -3.13
N VAL A 74 -6.69 8.72 -2.49
CA VAL A 74 -7.53 9.41 -1.50
C VAL A 74 -7.37 8.84 -0.09
N GLY A 75 -6.69 7.71 0.07
CA GLY A 75 -6.32 7.14 1.37
C GLY A 75 -7.44 6.36 2.07
N HIS A 76 -8.47 5.91 1.34
CA HIS A 76 -9.55 5.05 1.86
C HIS A 76 -10.10 4.10 0.79
#